data_AF-A0A967XK97-F1
#
_entry.id   AF-A0A967XK97-F1
#
_cell.length_a   1.000
_cell.length_b   1.000
_cell.length_c   1.000
_cell.angle_alpha   90.00
_cell.angle_beta   90.00
_cell.angle_gamma   90.00
#
_symmetry.space_group_name_H-M   'P 1'
#
loop_
_entity.id
_entity.type
_entity.pdbx_description
1 polymer ?
#
loop_
_entity_poly.entity_id
_entity_poly.type
_entity_poly.pdbx_seq_one_letter_code
_entity_poly.pdbx_strand_id
1 'polypeptide(L)' 'MRFEADSPLPGLVKAVPHVAFEVRDLEAALEGREVLIAPNSPSEGVRVAFIVENGAPVELIEIAPPSDDPGGRDER' A
#
# COMPACT_ATOMS: atom_id res chain seq x y z
N MET A 1 11.04 4.81 6.23
CA MET A 1 11.60 4.27 4.97
C MET A 1 12.97 4.88 4.73
N ARG A 2 13.88 4.17 4.04
CA ARG A 2 15.18 4.70 3.56
C ARG A 2 15.08 4.86 2.04
N PHE A 3 15.61 5.96 1.51
CA PHE A 3 15.56 6.28 0.09
C PHE A 3 16.95 6.58 -0.44
N GLU A 4 17.24 6.12 -1.66
CA GLU A 4 18.41 6.57 -2.41
C GLU A 4 18.16 7.97 -3.01
N ALA A 5 19.24 8.67 -3.37
CA ALA A 5 19.18 10.06 -3.82
C ALA A 5 18.32 10.24 -5.10
N ASP A 6 18.30 9.23 -5.96
CA ASP A 6 17.55 9.18 -7.22
C ASP A 6 16.18 8.50 -7.09
N SER A 7 15.70 8.26 -5.85
CA SER A 7 14.42 7.61 -5.62
C SER A 7 13.28 8.35 -6.35
N PRO A 8 12.48 7.63 -7.18
CA PRO A 8 11.42 8.22 -7.98
C PRO A 8 10.19 8.61 -7.15
N LEU A 9 10.20 8.32 -5.84
CA LEU A 9 9.07 8.60 -4.97
C LEU A 9 8.85 10.10 -4.78
N PRO A 10 7.59 10.54 -4.61
CA PRO A 10 7.25 11.94 -4.39
C PRO A 10 8.02 12.54 -3.21
N GLY A 11 8.37 13.83 -3.32
CA GLY A 11 9.13 14.54 -2.29
C GLY A 11 8.47 14.47 -0.90
N LEU A 12 7.13 14.51 -0.85
CA LEU A 12 6.38 14.42 0.41
C LEU A 12 6.61 13.09 1.14
N VAL A 13 6.63 11.96 0.42
CA VAL A 13 6.90 10.63 1.00
C VAL A 13 8.34 10.53 1.53
N LYS A 14 9.28 11.24 0.89
CA LYS A 14 10.69 11.27 1.31
C LYS A 14 10.93 12.17 2.52
N ALA A 15 10.13 13.22 2.68
CA ALA A 15 10.33 14.25 3.70
C ALA A 15 9.48 14.04 4.96
N VAL A 16 8.31 13.42 4.86
CA VAL A 16 7.33 13.30 5.95
C VAL A 16 7.03 11.82 6.23
N PRO A 17 7.06 11.36 7.50
CA PRO A 17 6.59 10.02 7.84
C PRO A 17 5.12 9.83 7.45
N HIS A 18 4.78 8.64 6.95
CA HIS A 18 3.39 8.26 6.73
C HIS A 18 2.90 7.35 7.86
N VAL A 19 1.57 7.32 7.99
CA VAL A 19 0.86 6.30 8.76
C VAL A 19 0.21 5.36 7.75
N ALA A 20 0.24 4.06 8.03
CA ALA A 20 -0.42 3.05 7.23
C ALA A 20 -1.72 2.59 7.89
N PHE A 21 -2.80 2.47 7.12
CA PHE A 21 -4.06 1.90 7.55
C PHE A 21 -4.44 0.72 6.65
N GLU A 22 -4.78 -0.40 7.28
CA GLU A 22 -5.41 -1.51 6.57
C GLU A 22 -6.87 -1.15 6.24
N VAL A 23 -7.27 -1.37 4.99
CA VAL A 23 -8.61 -1.14 4.48
C VAL A 23 -9.15 -2.42 3.85
N ARG A 24 -10.48 -2.56 3.85
CA ARG A 24 -11.15 -3.73 3.24
C ARG A 24 -11.28 -3.63 1.73
N ASP A 25 -11.37 -2.41 1.22
CA ASP A 25 -11.53 -2.10 -0.20
C ASP A 25 -10.75 -0.81 -0.50
N LEU A 26 -9.66 -0.96 -1.25
CA LEU A 26 -8.75 0.11 -1.61
C LEU A 26 -9.39 1.11 -2.58
N GLU A 27 -10.21 0.63 -3.53
CA GLU A 27 -10.86 1.52 -4.50
C GLU A 27 -11.85 2.44 -3.79
N ALA A 28 -12.71 1.87 -2.93
CA ALA A 28 -13.66 2.63 -2.14
C ALA A 28 -12.96 3.63 -1.19
N ALA A 29 -11.82 3.23 -0.59
CA ALA A 29 -11.06 4.11 0.30
C ALA A 29 -10.38 5.29 -0.43
N LEU A 30 -10.16 5.17 -1.75
CA LEU A 30 -9.55 6.20 -2.59
C LEU A 30 -10.55 7.19 -3.17
N GLU A 31 -11.86 6.92 -3.13
CA GLU A 31 -12.88 7.80 -3.68
C GLU A 31 -12.81 9.21 -3.07
N GLY A 32 -12.68 10.21 -3.96
CA GLY A 32 -12.60 11.62 -3.56
C GLY A 32 -11.31 12.02 -2.83
N ARG A 33 -10.30 11.14 -2.76
CA ARG A 33 -9.02 11.43 -2.13
C ARG A 33 -7.99 12.00 -3.12
N GLU A 34 -7.07 12.79 -2.62
CA GLU A 34 -5.91 13.25 -3.39
C GLU A 34 -4.85 12.13 -3.40
N VAL A 35 -4.75 11.42 -4.53
CA VAL A 35 -3.82 10.30 -4.69
C VAL A 35 -2.40 10.83 -4.96
N LEU A 36 -1.47 10.45 -4.08
CA LEU A 36 -0.05 10.79 -4.16
C LEU A 36 0.77 9.71 -4.89
N ILE A 37 0.46 8.43 -4.64
CA ILE A 37 1.01 7.28 -5.37
C ILE A 37 -0.17 6.39 -5.74
N ALA A 38 -0.31 6.11 -7.05
CA ALA A 38 -1.37 5.28 -7.57
C ALA A 38 -1.33 3.85 -6.99
N PRO A 39 -2.48 3.15 -6.93
CA PRO A 39 -2.54 1.76 -6.50
C PRO A 39 -1.50 0.88 -7.18
N ASN A 40 -0.73 0.15 -6.39
CA ASN A 40 0.25 -0.83 -6.85
C ASN A 40 0.31 -2.02 -5.88
N SER A 41 1.11 -3.03 -6.20
CA SER A 41 1.24 -4.25 -5.39
C SER A 41 2.72 -4.49 -5.06
N PRO A 42 3.16 -4.20 -3.83
CA PRO A 42 4.56 -4.39 -3.44
C PRO A 42 4.90 -5.86 -3.20
N SER A 43 3.89 -6.69 -2.91
CA SER A 43 4.01 -8.13 -2.73
C SER A 43 2.70 -8.82 -3.09
N GLU A 44 2.76 -10.12 -3.35
CA GLU A 44 1.57 -10.94 -3.60
C GLU A 44 0.55 -10.78 -2.47
N GLY A 45 -0.72 -10.61 -2.84
CA GLY A 45 -1.82 -10.43 -1.88
C GLY A 45 -1.85 -9.07 -1.18
N VAL A 46 -0.97 -8.12 -1.50
CA VAL A 46 -0.97 -6.78 -0.90
C VAL A 46 -1.15 -5.74 -1.99
N ARG A 47 -2.12 -4.85 -1.81
CA ARG A 47 -2.31 -3.65 -2.64
C ARG A 47 -2.14 -2.41 -1.77
N VAL A 48 -1.42 -1.42 -2.28
CA VAL A 48 -1.18 -0.17 -1.57
C VAL A 48 -1.41 1.04 -2.45
N ALA A 49 -1.84 2.15 -1.86
CA ALA A 49 -1.84 3.46 -2.47
C ALA A 49 -1.47 4.51 -1.43
N PHE A 50 -0.91 5.64 -1.86
CA PHE A 50 -0.67 6.78 -0.97
C PHE A 50 -1.64 7.90 -1.31
N ILE A 51 -2.21 8.51 -0.28
CA ILE A 51 -3.01 9.73 -0.39
C ILE A 51 -2.34 10.87 0.38
N VAL A 52 -2.74 12.11 0.06
CA VAL A 52 -2.47 13.28 0.89
C VAL A 52 -3.66 13.52 1.80
N GLU A 53 -3.42 13.56 3.11
CA GLU A 53 -4.41 13.93 4.12
C GLU A 53 -3.79 14.96 5.06
N ASN A 54 -4.35 16.17 5.10
CA ASN A 54 -3.83 17.30 5.88
C ASN A 54 -2.33 17.56 5.71
N GLY A 55 -1.83 17.43 4.46
CA GLY A 55 -0.42 17.65 4.12
C GLY A 55 0.53 16.52 4.54
N ALA A 56 0.01 15.41 5.06
CA ALA A 56 0.79 14.22 5.39
C ALA A 56 0.47 13.07 4.41
N PRO A 57 1.47 12.25 4.05
CA PRO A 57 1.24 11.03 3.30
C PRO A 57 0.55 9.99 4.21
N VAL A 58 -0.50 9.35 3.69
CA VAL A 58 -1.15 8.20 4.34
C VAL A 58 -1.12 7.02 3.37
N GLU A 59 -0.63 5.88 3.83
CA GLU A 59 -0.62 4.64 3.07
C GLU A 59 -1.88 3.84 3.39
N LEU A 60 -2.65 3.51 2.36
CA LEU A 60 -3.81 2.62 2.46
C LEU A 60 -3.40 1.24 1.95
N ILE A 61 -3.60 0.21 2.77
CA ILE A 61 -3.17 -1.17 2.49
C ILE A 61 -4.39 -2.07 2.45
N GLU A 62 -4.62 -2.76 1.33
CA GLU A 62 -5.59 -3.86 1.24
C GLU A 62 -4.80 -5.18 1.21
N ILE A 63 -5.10 -6.07 2.15
CA ILE A 63 -4.49 -7.40 2.27
C ILE A 63 -5.54 -8.42 1.85
N ALA A 64 -5.21 -9.24 0.86
CA ALA A 64 -6.03 -10.37 0.47
C ALA A 64 -6.22 -11.32 1.67
N PRO A 65 -7.38 -11.96 1.82
CA PRO A 65 -7.52 -13.01 2.81
C PRO A 65 -6.42 -14.06 2.59
N PRO A 66 -5.92 -14.70 3.67
CA PRO A 66 -4.96 -15.79 3.52
C PRO A 66 -5.51 -16.81 2.54
N SER A 67 -4.69 -17.24 1.59
CA SER A 67 -5.07 -18.30 0.67
C SER A 67 -5.33 -19.56 1.47
N ASP A 68 -6.56 -20.09 1.40
CA ASP A 68 -6.85 -21.46 1.79
C ASP A 68 -6.23 -22.38 0.73
N ASP A 69 -4.90 -22.55 0.75
CA ASP A 69 -4.23 -23.58 -0.02
C ASP A 69 -4.11 -24.87 0.82
N PRO A 70 -4.99 -25.87 0.63
CA PRO A 70 -4.84 -27.19 1.24
C PRO A 70 -3.73 -28.03 0.58
N GLY A 71 -3.05 -27.53 -0.46
CA GLY A 71 -2.15 -28.27 -1.36
C GLY A 71 -0.77 -28.62 -0.83
N GLY A 72 -0.48 -28.39 0.45
CA GLY A 72 0.79 -28.75 1.10
C GLY A 72 0.76 -30.10 1.81
N ARG A 73 0.29 -31.18 1.17
CA ARG A 73 0.63 -32.55 1.60
C ARG A 73 1.19 -33.32 0.42
N ASP A 74 2.51 -33.38 0.39
CA ASP A 74 3.28 -34.39 -0.31
C ASP A 74 2.84 -35.79 0.18
N GLU A 75 1.98 -36.44 -0.61
CA GLU A 75 1.59 -37.83 -0.40
C GLU A 75 2.53 -38.77 -1.17
N ARG A 76 3.59 -39.18 -0.47
CA ARG A 76 4.49 -40.33 -0.73
C ARG A 76 5.53 -40.25 -1.84
#